data_AF-A0A2W6NIV2-F1
#
_entry.id   AF-A0A2W6NIV2-F1
#
_cell.length_a   1.000
_cell.length_b   1.000
_cell.length_c   1.000
_cell.angle_alpha   90.00
_cell.angle_beta   90.00
_cell.angle_gamma   90.00
#
_symmetry.space_group_name_H-M   'P 1'
#
loop_
_entity.id
_entity.type
_entity.pdbx_description
1 polymer ?
#
loop_
_entity_poly.entity_id
_entity_poly.type
_entity_poly.pdbx_seq_one_letter_code
_entity_poly.pdbx_strand_id
1 'polypeptide(L)'
;MQNFSLFFYYLYKFSNSLFGGIALGTIFVIYTPLPVKTYSIGGILLTLGAFLLTLFYTKLIQAKPYKKILVFVEILPFLYVLAFLFFPNTFKGAILVYALYQFSFIFGDYLMRSETLIFNQKRILAHFDKLKQIGYLVGLFLAFCFYSILEFLEIKDKILQVYYLHFALLLIQCFVFTALIISLNPKERKNSAKDTF
;
A
#
# COMPACT_ATOMS: atom_id res chain seq x y z
N MET A 1 -20.30 13.49 10.49
CA MET A 1 -20.17 13.11 9.07
C MET A 1 -18.72 13.36 8.65
N GLN A 2 -18.04 12.28 8.23
CA GLN A 2 -16.66 12.14 7.76
C GLN A 2 -15.56 13.00 8.42
N ASN A 3 -14.92 12.44 9.45
CA ASN A 3 -13.64 12.92 10.00
C ASN A 3 -12.47 12.60 9.05
N PHE A 4 -12.61 12.84 7.75
CA PHE A 4 -11.57 12.62 6.75
C PHE A 4 -11.44 13.87 5.89
N SER A 5 -10.20 14.28 5.61
CA SER A 5 -9.97 15.26 4.57
C SER A 5 -9.96 14.57 3.21
N LEU A 6 -11.04 14.75 2.46
CA LEU A 6 -11.30 14.02 1.21
C LEU A 6 -10.19 14.22 0.16
N PHE A 7 -9.66 15.43 0.04
CA PHE A 7 -8.57 15.74 -0.89
C PHE A 7 -7.30 14.94 -0.56
N PHE A 8 -6.85 14.94 0.69
CA PHE A 8 -5.67 14.17 1.09
C PHE A 8 -5.93 12.66 1.03
N TYR A 9 -7.18 12.25 1.24
CA TYR A 9 -7.57 10.85 1.08
C TYR A 9 -7.49 10.39 -0.38
N TYR A 10 -7.89 11.24 -1.34
CA TYR A 10 -7.68 11.01 -2.77
C TYR A 10 -6.19 10.90 -3.11
N LEU A 11 -5.37 11.81 -2.59
CA LEU A 11 -3.92 11.79 -2.81
C LEU A 11 -3.28 10.52 -2.24
N TYR A 12 -3.71 10.09 -1.05
CA TYR A 12 -3.33 8.82 -0.44
C TYR A 12 -3.68 7.64 -1.36
N LYS A 13 -4.91 7.55 -1.87
CA LYS A 13 -5.34 6.44 -2.74
C LYS A 13 -4.54 6.34 -4.03
N PHE A 14 -4.32 7.49 -4.68
CA PHE A 14 -3.49 7.56 -5.87
C PHE A 14 -2.06 7.08 -5.57
N SER A 15 -1.44 7.62 -4.53
CA SER A 15 -0.03 7.37 -4.20
C SER A 15 0.21 5.94 -3.71
N ASN A 16 -0.72 5.37 -2.95
CA ASN A 16 -0.64 3.98 -2.51
C ASN A 16 -0.72 3.03 -3.72
N SER A 17 -1.60 3.33 -4.68
CA SER A 17 -1.70 2.54 -5.90
C SER A 17 -0.48 2.73 -6.83
N LEU A 18 0.07 3.93 -6.88
CA LEU A 18 1.34 4.24 -7.55
C LEU A 18 2.48 3.39 -6.99
N PHE A 19 2.62 3.33 -5.67
CA PHE A 19 3.56 2.45 -4.99
C PHE A 19 3.38 1.00 -5.45
N GLY A 20 2.13 0.50 -5.43
CA GLY A 20 1.81 -0.87 -5.83
C GLY A 20 2.21 -1.17 -7.29
N GLY A 21 1.97 -0.23 -8.20
CA GLY A 21 2.36 -0.34 -9.61
C GLY A 21 3.88 -0.42 -9.78
N ILE A 22 4.64 0.42 -9.07
CA ILE A 22 6.11 0.40 -9.13
C ILE A 22 6.67 -0.90 -8.51
N ALA A 23 6.09 -1.33 -7.39
CA ALA A 23 6.57 -2.48 -6.64
C ALA A 23 6.26 -3.83 -7.31
N LEU A 24 5.27 -3.92 -8.22
CA LEU A 24 4.79 -5.20 -8.77
C LEU A 24 5.93 -6.08 -9.30
N GLY A 25 6.80 -5.52 -10.14
CA GLY A 25 7.89 -6.27 -10.78
C GLY A 25 8.97 -6.73 -9.80
N THR A 26 9.11 -6.05 -8.66
CA THR A 26 10.17 -6.37 -7.67
C THR A 26 9.95 -7.74 -7.04
N ILE A 27 8.69 -8.14 -6.86
CA ILE A 27 8.29 -9.37 -6.16
C ILE A 27 8.96 -10.60 -6.78
N PHE A 28 9.09 -10.65 -8.12
CA PHE A 28 9.72 -11.77 -8.82
C PHE A 28 11.19 -11.95 -8.46
N VAL A 29 11.91 -10.84 -8.24
CA VAL A 29 13.31 -10.88 -7.83
C VAL A 29 13.42 -11.16 -6.33
N ILE A 30 12.63 -10.48 -5.50
CA ILE A 30 12.66 -10.66 -4.04
C ILE A 30 12.38 -12.11 -3.65
N TYR A 31 11.44 -12.78 -4.32
CA TYR A 31 11.03 -14.13 -3.97
C TYR A 31 11.81 -15.24 -4.68
N THR A 32 12.79 -14.91 -5.51
CA THR A 32 13.67 -15.90 -6.16
C THR A 32 14.24 -16.96 -5.19
N PRO A 33 14.68 -16.65 -3.95
CA PRO A 33 15.21 -17.66 -3.03
C PRO A 33 14.13 -18.52 -2.34
N LEU A 34 12.83 -18.26 -2.54
CA LEU A 34 11.76 -18.99 -1.86
C LEU A 34 11.35 -20.26 -2.63
N PRO A 35 11.31 -21.44 -1.98
CA PRO A 35 10.85 -22.65 -2.63
C PRO A 35 9.32 -22.62 -2.82
N VAL A 36 8.83 -23.34 -3.83
CA VAL A 36 7.41 -23.33 -4.21
C VAL A 36 6.48 -23.69 -3.05
N LYS A 37 6.89 -24.64 -2.19
CA LYS A 37 6.14 -25.06 -0.99
C LYS A 37 5.84 -23.91 -0.02
N THR A 38 6.69 -22.89 0.03
CA THR A 38 6.50 -21.71 0.88
C THR A 38 5.26 -20.93 0.48
N TYR A 39 4.96 -20.82 -0.83
CA TYR A 39 3.74 -20.14 -1.29
C TYR A 39 2.46 -20.89 -0.89
N SER A 40 2.49 -22.23 -0.89
CA SER A 40 1.37 -23.03 -0.41
C SER A 40 1.10 -22.80 1.08
N ILE A 41 2.14 -22.80 1.92
CA ILE A 41 2.01 -22.52 3.35
C ILE A 41 1.50 -21.09 3.58
N GLY A 42 2.05 -20.11 2.87
CA GLY A 42 1.59 -18.73 2.99
C GLY A 42 0.14 -18.55 2.56
N GLY A 43 -0.32 -19.24 1.51
CA GLY A 43 -1.73 -19.24 1.09
C GLY A 43 -2.67 -19.85 2.13
N ILE A 44 -2.26 -20.94 2.79
CA ILE A 44 -3.01 -21.54 3.90
C ILE A 44 -3.11 -20.54 5.05
N LEU A 45 -1.98 -19.93 5.47
CA LEU A 45 -1.95 -18.95 6.54
C LEU A 45 -2.76 -17.70 6.23
N LEU A 46 -2.68 -17.19 5.00
CA LEU A 46 -3.49 -16.07 4.52
C LEU A 46 -4.98 -16.39 4.66
N THR A 47 -5.41 -17.57 4.19
CA THR A 47 -6.81 -17.99 4.23
C THR A 47 -7.31 -18.16 5.67
N LEU A 48 -6.51 -18.78 6.54
CA LEU A 48 -6.81 -18.91 7.97
C LEU A 48 -6.89 -17.54 8.66
N GLY A 49 -5.96 -16.63 8.35
CA GLY A 49 -5.96 -15.28 8.90
C GLY A 49 -7.20 -14.47 8.47
N ALA A 50 -7.55 -14.54 7.18
CA ALA A 50 -8.77 -13.92 6.66
C ALA A 50 -10.02 -14.52 7.31
N PHE A 51 -10.07 -15.85 7.48
CA PHE A 51 -11.15 -16.53 8.18
C PHE A 51 -11.28 -16.06 9.64
N LEU A 52 -10.17 -15.99 10.39
CA LEU A 52 -10.18 -15.50 11.77
C LEU A 52 -10.67 -14.05 11.86
N LEU A 53 -10.33 -13.20 10.88
CA LEU A 53 -10.80 -11.83 10.83
C LEU A 53 -12.33 -11.75 10.73
N THR A 54 -12.99 -12.71 10.08
CA THR A 54 -14.45 -12.75 9.96
C THR A 54 -15.17 -12.94 11.30
N LEU A 55 -14.53 -13.57 12.30
CA LEU A 55 -15.11 -13.75 13.63
C LEU A 55 -15.34 -12.42 14.36
N PHE A 56 -14.64 -11.36 13.94
CA PHE A 56 -14.73 -10.02 14.52
C PHE A 56 -15.43 -9.01 13.61
N TYR A 57 -16.08 -9.47 12.54
CA TYR A 57 -16.58 -8.64 11.43
C TYR A 57 -17.43 -7.43 11.88
N THR A 58 -18.40 -7.64 12.77
CA THR A 58 -19.31 -6.59 13.26
C THR A 58 -18.60 -5.53 14.11
N LYS A 59 -17.53 -5.91 14.81
CA LYS A 59 -16.70 -4.98 15.59
C LYS A 59 -15.73 -4.22 14.69
N LEU A 60 -15.22 -4.88 13.64
CA LEU A 60 -14.24 -4.29 12.74
C LEU A 60 -14.89 -3.27 11.79
N ILE A 61 -16.11 -3.50 11.30
CA ILE A 61 -16.79 -2.60 10.34
C ILE A 61 -17.37 -1.37 11.05
N GLN A 62 -16.45 -0.55 11.54
CA GLN A 62 -16.75 0.70 12.22
C GLN A 62 -15.64 1.71 11.86
N ALA A 63 -15.97 2.99 11.89
CA ALA A 63 -15.04 4.04 11.49
C ALA A 63 -13.76 4.11 12.34
N LYS A 64 -13.86 3.82 13.65
CA LYS A 64 -12.70 3.88 14.57
C LYS A 64 -11.68 2.74 14.30
N PRO A 65 -12.08 1.45 14.31
CA PRO A 65 -11.20 0.34 13.90
C PRO A 65 -10.63 0.51 12.51
N TYR A 66 -11.46 0.96 11.54
CA TYR A 66 -11.01 1.19 10.18
C TYR A 66 -9.80 2.11 10.11
N LYS A 67 -9.83 3.28 10.77
CA LYS A 67 -8.69 4.21 10.78
C LYS A 67 -7.43 3.57 11.37
N LYS A 68 -7.56 2.83 12.47
CA LYS A 68 -6.43 2.17 13.13
C LYS A 68 -5.81 1.08 12.25
N ILE A 69 -6.65 0.25 11.65
CA ILE A 69 -6.22 -0.84 10.78
C ILE A 69 -5.62 -0.29 9.49
N LEU A 70 -6.19 0.78 8.93
CA LEU A 70 -5.64 1.44 7.75
C LEU A 70 -4.21 1.93 8.00
N VAL A 71 -3.96 2.62 9.11
CA VAL A 71 -2.60 3.04 9.49
C VAL A 71 -1.68 1.85 9.72
N PHE A 72 -2.15 0.81 10.41
CA PHE A 72 -1.37 -0.41 10.63
C PHE A 72 -0.96 -1.07 9.31
N VAL A 73 -1.89 -1.22 8.37
CA VAL A 73 -1.59 -1.83 7.06
C VAL A 73 -0.60 -0.97 6.28
N GLU A 74 -0.66 0.36 6.35
CA GLU A 74 0.32 1.22 5.69
C GLU A 74 1.72 1.21 6.32
N ILE A 75 1.87 0.70 7.54
CA ILE A 75 3.20 0.44 8.13
C ILE A 75 3.85 -0.77 7.47
N LEU A 76 3.08 -1.76 7.01
CA LEU A 76 3.63 -3.00 6.44
C LEU A 76 4.47 -2.76 5.17
N PRO A 77 4.05 -1.92 4.19
CA PRO A 77 4.90 -1.50 3.09
C PRO A 77 6.21 -0.83 3.47
N PHE A 78 6.16 0.01 4.49
CA PHE A 78 7.38 0.62 5.01
C PHE A 78 8.34 -0.45 5.54
N LEU A 79 7.82 -1.41 6.31
CA LEU A 79 8.62 -2.50 6.87
C LEU A 79 9.21 -3.42 5.81
N TYR A 80 8.46 -3.80 4.77
CA TYR A 80 9.02 -4.72 3.78
C TYR A 80 10.02 -4.04 2.85
N VAL A 81 9.87 -2.74 2.54
CA VAL A 81 10.89 -1.99 1.79
C VAL A 81 12.19 -1.96 2.57
N LEU A 82 12.13 -1.68 3.88
CA LEU A 82 13.30 -1.72 4.76
C LEU A 82 13.88 -3.13 4.87
N ALA A 83 13.04 -4.16 5.02
CA ALA A 83 13.48 -5.54 5.10
C ALA A 83 14.30 -5.96 3.87
N PHE A 84 13.88 -5.55 2.67
CA PHE A 84 14.64 -5.81 1.46
C PHE A 84 15.95 -5.02 1.40
N LEU A 85 15.95 -3.74 1.79
CA LEU A 85 17.16 -2.91 1.79
C LEU A 85 18.23 -3.42 2.77
N PHE A 86 17.83 -3.96 3.93
CA PHE A 86 18.77 -4.50 4.93
C PHE A 86 19.23 -5.93 4.62
N PHE A 87 18.38 -6.74 4.00
CA PHE A 87 18.66 -8.16 3.74
C PHE A 87 18.46 -8.56 2.26
N PRO A 88 19.07 -7.84 1.30
CA PRO A 88 18.82 -8.06 -0.12
C PRO A 88 19.26 -9.46 -0.54
N ASN A 89 18.46 -10.12 -1.37
CA ASN A 89 18.76 -11.44 -1.96
C ASN A 89 19.07 -12.56 -0.93
N THR A 90 18.56 -12.44 0.29
CA THR A 90 18.69 -13.51 1.28
C THR A 90 17.37 -14.25 1.46
N PHE A 91 17.44 -15.55 1.78
CA PHE A 91 16.24 -16.33 2.12
C PHE A 91 15.46 -15.69 3.29
N LYS A 92 16.18 -15.20 4.32
CA LYS A 92 15.59 -14.54 5.49
C LYS A 92 14.88 -13.23 5.12
N GLY A 93 15.48 -12.41 4.28
CA GLY A 93 14.85 -11.18 3.78
C GLY A 93 13.61 -11.49 2.94
N ALA A 94 13.71 -12.45 2.03
CA ALA A 94 12.60 -12.84 1.17
C ALA A 94 11.39 -13.37 1.95
N ILE A 95 11.61 -14.24 2.95
CA ILE A 95 10.49 -14.78 3.75
C ILE A 95 9.87 -13.71 4.66
N LEU A 96 10.67 -12.76 5.15
CA LEU A 96 10.19 -11.62 5.92
C LEU A 96 9.30 -10.71 5.07
N VAL A 97 9.77 -10.33 3.88
CA VAL A 97 8.97 -9.55 2.91
C VAL A 97 7.68 -10.29 2.55
N TYR A 98 7.79 -11.58 2.23
CA TYR A 98 6.64 -12.41 1.90
C TYR A 98 5.59 -12.45 3.02
N ALA A 99 6.02 -12.66 4.27
CA ALA A 99 5.14 -12.67 5.43
C ALA A 99 4.41 -11.32 5.63
N LEU A 100 5.13 -10.20 5.51
CA LEU A 100 4.54 -8.85 5.61
C LEU A 100 3.50 -8.58 4.51
N TYR A 101 3.75 -9.07 3.29
CA TYR A 101 2.75 -9.04 2.21
C TYR A 101 1.50 -9.85 2.57
N GLN A 102 1.64 -11.06 3.11
CA GLN A 102 0.48 -11.86 3.52
C GLN A 102 -0.36 -11.15 4.58
N PHE A 103 0.26 -10.52 5.57
CA PHE A 103 -0.46 -9.71 6.56
C PHE A 103 -1.24 -8.56 5.92
N SER A 104 -0.66 -7.88 4.93
CA SER A 104 -1.35 -6.81 4.21
C SER A 104 -2.60 -7.33 3.47
N PHE A 105 -2.50 -8.51 2.85
CA PHE A 105 -3.61 -9.12 2.13
C PHE A 105 -4.76 -9.56 3.05
N ILE A 106 -4.48 -10.07 4.26
CA ILE A 106 -5.51 -10.47 5.25
C ILE A 106 -6.51 -9.32 5.51
N PHE A 107 -6.02 -8.08 5.63
CA PHE A 107 -6.87 -6.92 5.92
C PHE A 107 -7.43 -6.23 4.68
N GLY A 108 -6.99 -6.59 3.47
CA GLY A 108 -7.35 -5.91 2.22
C GLY A 108 -8.86 -5.89 1.95
N ASP A 109 -9.49 -7.07 2.00
CA ASP A 109 -10.94 -7.21 1.77
C ASP A 109 -11.76 -6.45 2.82
N TYR A 110 -11.32 -6.53 4.08
CA TYR A 110 -11.95 -5.82 5.19
C TYR A 110 -11.90 -4.29 4.99
N LEU A 111 -10.74 -3.75 4.59
CA LEU A 111 -10.55 -2.32 4.36
C LEU A 111 -11.42 -1.84 3.19
N MET A 112 -11.50 -2.61 2.10
CA MET A 112 -12.33 -2.27 0.94
C MET A 112 -13.82 -2.21 1.31
N ARG A 113 -14.33 -3.19 2.06
CA ARG A 113 -15.75 -3.21 2.49
C ARG A 113 -16.06 -2.12 3.51
N SER A 114 -15.14 -1.87 4.44
CA SER A 114 -15.32 -0.79 5.42
C SER A 114 -15.30 0.59 4.74
N GLU A 115 -14.46 0.77 3.72
CA GLU A 115 -14.41 1.99 2.91
C GLU A 115 -15.74 2.28 2.21
N THR A 116 -16.38 1.30 1.58
CA THR A 116 -17.67 1.52 0.91
C THR A 116 -18.79 1.89 1.88
N LEU A 117 -18.75 1.38 3.11
CA LEU A 117 -19.72 1.72 4.15
C LEU A 117 -19.47 3.10 4.76
N ILE A 118 -18.20 3.52 4.90
CA ILE A 118 -17.81 4.83 5.42
C ILE A 118 -18.05 5.94 4.38
N PHE A 119 -17.77 5.66 3.11
CA PHE A 119 -17.95 6.56 1.98
C PHE A 119 -19.14 6.08 1.13
N ASN A 120 -20.34 6.30 1.64
CA ASN A 120 -21.58 5.82 0.99
C ASN A 120 -21.94 6.52 -0.34
N GLN A 121 -21.24 7.59 -0.73
CA GLN A 121 -21.52 8.32 -1.97
C GLN A 121 -20.86 7.63 -3.16
N LYS A 122 -21.68 7.13 -4.08
CA LYS A 122 -21.24 6.46 -5.33
C LYS A 122 -20.21 7.27 -6.12
N ARG A 123 -20.38 8.60 -6.21
CA ARG A 123 -19.44 9.49 -6.92
C ARG A 123 -18.05 9.51 -6.29
N ILE A 124 -17.97 9.46 -4.95
CA ILE A 124 -16.70 9.42 -4.22
C ILE A 124 -16.01 8.07 -4.44
N LEU A 125 -16.75 6.97 -4.31
CA LEU A 125 -16.22 5.62 -4.54
C LEU A 125 -15.70 5.43 -5.96
N ALA A 126 -16.46 5.86 -6.97
CA ALA A 126 -16.02 5.83 -8.35
C ALA A 126 -14.73 6.64 -8.58
N HIS A 127 -14.55 7.74 -7.85
CA HIS A 127 -13.32 8.52 -7.90
C HIS A 127 -12.14 7.80 -7.25
N PHE A 128 -12.35 7.12 -6.11
CA PHE A 128 -11.32 6.27 -5.48
C PHE A 128 -10.84 5.20 -6.46
N ASP A 129 -11.75 4.50 -7.12
CA ASP A 129 -11.40 3.45 -8.08
C ASP A 129 -10.63 4.02 -9.27
N LYS A 130 -11.08 5.16 -9.82
CA LYS A 130 -10.36 5.85 -10.90
C LYS A 130 -8.93 6.23 -10.49
N LEU A 131 -8.75 6.81 -9.30
CA LEU A 131 -7.44 7.21 -8.80
C LEU A 131 -6.53 6.00 -8.55
N LYS A 132 -7.07 4.89 -8.04
CA LYS A 132 -6.30 3.66 -7.89
C LYS A 132 -5.83 3.13 -9.24
N GLN A 133 -6.70 3.08 -10.24
CA GLN A 133 -6.33 2.57 -11.57
C GLN A 133 -5.29 3.46 -12.26
N ILE A 134 -5.49 4.78 -12.23
CA ILE A 134 -4.51 5.72 -12.82
C ILE A 134 -3.19 5.64 -12.06
N GLY A 135 -3.21 5.66 -10.73
CA GLY A 135 -1.99 5.55 -9.92
C GLY A 135 -1.22 4.28 -10.24
N TYR A 136 -1.91 3.14 -10.30
CA TYR A 136 -1.30 1.85 -10.64
C TYR A 136 -0.67 1.85 -12.03
N LEU A 137 -1.39 2.34 -13.04
CA LEU A 137 -0.89 2.45 -14.42
C LEU A 137 0.35 3.34 -14.51
N VAL A 138 0.30 4.52 -13.88
CA VAL A 138 1.45 5.44 -13.83
C VAL A 138 2.62 4.75 -13.12
N GLY A 139 2.37 4.00 -12.05
CA GLY A 139 3.41 3.28 -11.33
C GLY A 139 4.09 2.23 -12.20
N LEU A 140 3.32 1.45 -12.95
CA LEU A 140 3.86 0.47 -13.91
C LEU A 140 4.72 1.14 -14.98
N PHE A 141 4.24 2.25 -15.54
CA PHE A 141 4.98 3.01 -16.55
C PHE A 141 6.30 3.58 -15.98
N LEU A 142 6.27 4.13 -14.77
CA LEU A 142 7.47 4.64 -14.11
C LEU A 142 8.48 3.53 -13.80
N ALA A 143 8.02 2.36 -13.35
CA ALA A 143 8.90 1.20 -13.15
C ALA A 143 9.54 0.77 -14.49
N PHE A 144 8.76 0.69 -15.57
CA PHE A 144 9.29 0.39 -16.90
C PHE A 144 10.39 1.39 -17.31
N CYS A 145 10.10 2.69 -17.24
CA CYS A 145 11.10 3.72 -17.57
C CYS A 145 12.34 3.64 -16.67
N PHE A 146 12.17 3.39 -15.37
CA PHE A 146 13.27 3.26 -14.42
C PHE A 146 14.21 2.12 -14.81
N TYR A 147 13.67 0.93 -15.08
CA TYR A 147 14.48 -0.21 -15.53
C TYR A 147 15.14 0.05 -16.89
N SER A 148 14.43 0.65 -17.85
CA SER A 148 15.02 1.01 -19.15
C SER A 148 16.19 2.00 -19.02
N ILE A 149 16.10 2.97 -18.11
CA ILE A 149 17.20 3.90 -17.83
C ILE A 149 18.39 3.16 -17.22
N LEU A 150 18.17 2.27 -16.25
CA LEU A 150 19.24 1.48 -15.66
C LEU A 150 19.92 0.56 -16.68
N GLU A 151 19.16 -0.06 -17.58
CA GLU A 151 19.70 -0.89 -18.66
C GLU A 151 20.51 -0.05 -19.66
N PHE A 152 20.07 1.16 -19.98
CA PHE A 152 20.84 2.11 -20.80
C PHE A 152 22.17 2.51 -20.13
N LEU A 153 22.20 2.57 -18.80
CA LEU A 153 23.41 2.78 -17.99
C LEU A 153 24.23 1.49 -17.76
N GLU A 154 23.94 0.42 -18.51
CA GLU A 154 24.60 -0.90 -18.44
C GLU A 154 24.40 -1.68 -17.12
N ILE A 155 23.49 -1.25 -16.26
CA ILE A 155 23.13 -1.95 -15.02
C ILE A 155 22.11 -3.04 -15.35
N LYS A 156 22.61 -4.23 -15.70
CA LYS A 156 21.78 -5.40 -16.09
C LYS A 156 21.49 -6.38 -14.96
N ASP A 157 22.15 -6.23 -13.82
CA ASP A 157 21.91 -7.08 -12.65
C ASP A 157 20.52 -6.78 -12.05
N LYS A 158 19.64 -7.76 -12.10
CA LYS A 158 18.23 -7.63 -11.65
C LYS A 158 18.12 -7.32 -10.16
N ILE A 159 19.00 -7.87 -9.33
CA ILE A 159 19.00 -7.64 -7.89
C ILE A 159 19.37 -6.19 -7.63
N LEU A 160 20.40 -5.69 -8.30
CA LEU A 160 20.87 -4.32 -8.18
C LEU A 160 19.83 -3.30 -8.71
N GLN A 161 19.18 -3.60 -9.83
CA GLN A 161 18.08 -2.79 -10.36
C GLN A 161 16.94 -2.66 -9.34
N VAL A 162 16.51 -3.79 -8.76
CA VAL A 162 15.46 -3.80 -7.74
C VAL A 162 15.91 -3.10 -6.47
N TYR A 163 17.17 -3.27 -6.05
CA TYR A 163 17.76 -2.55 -4.92
C TYR A 163 17.69 -1.04 -5.08
N TYR A 164 18.06 -0.50 -6.25
CA TYR A 164 17.94 0.94 -6.51
C TYR A 164 16.48 1.40 -6.54
N LEU A 165 15.56 0.62 -7.10
CA LEU A 165 14.14 0.96 -7.10
C LEU A 165 13.55 1.06 -5.69
N HIS A 166 14.07 0.29 -4.72
CA HIS A 166 13.57 0.31 -3.34
C HIS A 166 13.81 1.65 -2.64
N PHE A 167 14.82 2.44 -3.02
CA PHE A 167 14.97 3.80 -2.51
C PHE A 167 13.85 4.72 -3.00
N ALA A 168 13.45 4.59 -4.28
CA ALA A 168 12.30 5.33 -4.81
C ALA A 168 10.99 4.89 -4.13
N LEU A 169 10.80 3.57 -3.93
CA LEU A 169 9.65 3.04 -3.18
C LEU A 169 9.60 3.58 -1.75
N LEU A 170 10.74 3.68 -1.07
CA LEU A 170 10.80 4.24 0.29
C LEU A 170 10.32 5.70 0.32
N LEU A 171 10.77 6.53 -0.62
CA LEU A 171 10.32 7.92 -0.74
C LEU A 171 8.81 8.03 -0.99
N ILE A 172 8.28 7.21 -1.90
CA ILE A 172 6.86 7.17 -2.18
C ILE A 172 6.09 6.70 -0.94
N GLN A 173 6.58 5.71 -0.20
CA GLN A 173 5.91 5.24 1.01
C GLN A 173 5.87 6.30 2.11
N CYS A 174 6.95 7.09 2.29
CA CYS A 174 6.93 8.25 3.17
C CYS A 174 5.82 9.24 2.78
N PHE A 175 5.65 9.48 1.47
CA PHE A 175 4.58 10.35 0.96
C PHE A 175 3.18 9.75 1.20
N VAL A 176 2.98 8.46 0.92
CA VAL A 176 1.73 7.72 1.18
C VAL A 176 1.34 7.83 2.65
N PHE A 177 2.28 7.56 3.55
CA PHE A 177 2.06 7.60 4.99
C PHE A 177 1.69 9.01 5.45
N THR A 178 2.41 10.04 4.96
CA THR A 178 2.13 11.44 5.29
C THR A 178 0.74 11.87 4.79
N ALA A 179 0.39 11.54 3.54
CA ALA A 179 -0.92 11.82 2.97
C ALA A 179 -2.05 11.14 3.77
N LEU A 180 -1.84 9.90 4.20
CA LEU A 180 -2.80 9.18 5.05
C LEU A 180 -2.99 9.92 6.38
N ILE A 181 -1.92 10.20 7.13
CA ILE A 181 -2.02 10.83 8.46
C ILE A 181 -2.76 12.18 8.37
N ILE A 182 -2.44 13.00 7.36
CA ILE A 182 -3.14 14.28 7.13
C ILE A 182 -4.62 14.04 6.77
N SER A 183 -4.92 13.02 5.97
CA SER A 183 -6.30 12.68 5.62
C SER A 183 -7.13 12.27 6.84
N LEU A 184 -6.52 11.60 7.83
CA LEU A 184 -7.21 11.08 9.02
C LEU A 184 -7.45 12.14 10.11
N ASN A 185 -6.64 13.21 10.11
CA ASN A 185 -6.71 14.32 11.04
C ASN A 185 -7.08 15.61 10.29
N PRO A 186 -8.36 15.80 9.91
CA PRO A 186 -8.79 17.05 9.29
C PRO A 186 -8.56 18.16 10.31
N LYS A 187 -7.49 18.95 10.14
CA LYS A 187 -7.40 20.26 10.79
C LYS A 187 -8.73 20.96 10.52
N GLU A 188 -9.43 21.37 11.58
CA GLU A 188 -10.61 22.23 11.46
C GLU A 188 -10.24 23.40 10.54
N ARG A 189 -10.70 23.42 9.29
CA ARG A 189 -10.79 24.65 8.52
C ARG A 189 -11.94 25.48 9.11
N LYS A 190 -11.79 25.93 10.35
CA LYS A 190 -12.42 27.16 10.83
C LYS A 190 -11.45 28.26 10.44
N ASN A 191 -11.68 28.92 9.30
CA ASN A 191 -11.20 30.25 8.92
C ASN A 191 -11.47 30.47 7.41
N SER A 192 -12.75 30.61 7.02
CA SER A 192 -13.15 31.26 5.76
C SER A 192 -14.66 31.59 5.74
N ALA A 193 -15.22 31.97 6.89
CA ALA A 193 -16.62 32.40 6.98
C ALA A 193 -16.80 33.45 8.09
N LYS A 194 -15.95 34.48 8.09
CA LYS A 194 -16.12 35.65 8.97
C LYS A 194 -15.80 37.01 8.33
N ASP A 195 -15.54 37.05 7.02
CA ASP A 195 -15.32 38.30 6.29
C ASP A 195 -16.37 38.44 5.18
N THR A 196 -17.62 38.69 5.61
CA THR A 196 -18.64 39.39 4.82
C THR A 196 -19.65 39.92 5.82
N PHE A 197 -19.29 41.05 6.44
CA PHE A 197 -20.25 42.05 6.90
C PHE A 197 -20.73 42.86 5.69
#